data_AF-A0A964G7A9-F1
#
_entry.id   AF-A0A964G7A9-F1
#
_cell.length_a   1.000
_cell.length_b   1.000
_cell.length_c   1.000
_cell.angle_alpha   90.00
_cell.angle_beta   90.00
_cell.angle_gamma   90.00
#
_symmetry.space_group_name_H-M   'P 1'
#
loop_
_entity.id
_entity.type
_entity.pdbx_description
1 polymer ?
#
loop_
_entity_poly.entity_id
_entity_poly.type
_entity_poly.pdbx_seq_one_letter_code
_entity_poly.pdbx_strand_id
1 'polypeptide(L)'
;MTTSLNFFKQYHCAVIKALGEDAKKVNAKVGGIIADNWADNAGKISTDAEFAKSFEDYLKNNLEFARNVKIDCDKKNYSLDIKGCAICHGNELLRKEGMAAACPIVQAAKYAAVKKLGRNVITKGVEKPGVVGECTIRFEFED
;
A
#
# COMPACT_ATOMS: atom_id res chain seq x y z
N MET A 1 -7.65 -4.11 -19.82
CA MET A 1 -6.64 -4.91 -19.09
C MET A 1 -7.32 -5.93 -18.16
N THR A 2 -7.87 -7.02 -18.69
CA THR A 2 -8.54 -8.06 -17.90
C THR A 2 -7.65 -9.30 -17.65
N THR A 3 -6.69 -9.57 -18.53
CA THR A 3 -5.83 -10.76 -18.46
C THR A 3 -4.84 -10.71 -17.28
N SER A 4 -4.30 -9.54 -16.92
CA SER A 4 -3.35 -9.42 -15.82
C SER A 4 -4.01 -9.57 -14.43
N LEU A 5 -5.22 -9.05 -14.23
CA LEU A 5 -5.89 -9.05 -12.93
C LEU A 5 -6.18 -10.46 -12.39
N ASN A 6 -6.67 -11.35 -13.25
CA ASN A 6 -6.97 -12.74 -12.86
C ASN A 6 -5.70 -13.51 -12.48
N PHE A 7 -4.59 -13.26 -13.17
CA PHE A 7 -3.30 -13.83 -12.80
C PHE A 7 -2.82 -13.26 -11.46
N PHE A 8 -2.77 -11.93 -11.32
CA PHE A 8 -2.29 -11.27 -10.10
C PHE A 8 -3.06 -11.66 -8.84
N LYS A 9 -4.39 -11.76 -8.91
CA LYS A 9 -5.19 -12.16 -7.74
C LYS A 9 -4.88 -13.59 -7.29
N GLN A 10 -4.70 -14.51 -8.25
CA GLN A 10 -4.39 -15.92 -7.96
C GLN A 10 -2.95 -16.06 -7.46
N TYR A 11 -2.02 -15.37 -8.10
CA TYR A 11 -0.60 -15.35 -7.71
C TYR A 11 -0.42 -14.79 -6.30
N HIS A 12 -1.00 -13.64 -5.99
CA HIS A 12 -0.95 -13.06 -4.63
C HIS A 12 -1.52 -14.02 -3.59
N CYS A 13 -2.69 -14.61 -3.87
CA CYS A 13 -3.31 -15.59 -2.97
C CYS A 13 -2.40 -16.81 -2.75
N ALA A 14 -1.84 -17.39 -3.82
CA ALA A 14 -0.95 -18.53 -3.77
C ALA A 14 0.35 -18.23 -2.99
N VAL A 15 0.96 -17.07 -3.21
CA VAL A 15 2.17 -16.65 -2.48
C VAL A 15 1.90 -16.54 -0.99
N ILE A 16 0.81 -15.89 -0.58
CA ILE A 16 0.49 -15.76 0.84
C ILE A 16 0.22 -17.13 1.48
N LYS A 17 -0.47 -18.03 0.77
CA LYS A 17 -0.69 -19.41 1.24
C LYS A 17 0.62 -20.18 1.37
N ALA A 18 1.50 -20.09 0.38
CA ALA A 18 2.79 -20.79 0.38
C ALA A 18 3.69 -20.33 1.52
N LEU A 19 3.60 -19.05 1.91
CA LEU A 19 4.36 -18.48 3.03
C LEU A 19 3.80 -18.88 4.41
N GLY A 20 2.51 -19.22 4.51
CA GLY A 20 1.90 -19.60 5.78
C GLY A 20 2.12 -18.55 6.88
N GLU A 21 2.68 -18.98 8.01
CA GLU A 21 2.94 -18.12 9.18
C GLU A 21 3.95 -16.99 8.88
N ASP A 22 4.88 -17.20 7.93
CA ASP A 22 5.86 -16.20 7.54
C ASP A 22 5.27 -15.05 6.72
N ALA A 23 4.05 -15.19 6.20
CA ALA A 23 3.42 -14.23 5.31
C ALA A 23 3.40 -12.81 5.91
N LYS A 24 3.18 -12.69 7.22
CA LYS A 24 3.15 -11.37 7.90
C LYS A 24 4.51 -10.66 7.84
N LYS A 25 5.59 -11.38 8.16
CA LYS A 25 6.96 -10.86 8.17
C LYS A 25 7.40 -10.50 6.76
N VAL A 26 7.14 -11.39 5.80
CA VAL A 26 7.49 -11.18 4.40
C VAL A 26 6.69 -10.01 3.81
N ASN A 27 5.39 -9.90 4.09
CA ASN A 27 4.57 -8.77 3.61
C ASN A 27 5.08 -7.41 4.14
N ALA A 28 5.57 -7.35 5.39
CA ALA A 28 6.21 -6.16 5.90
C ALA A 28 7.50 -5.81 5.15
N LYS A 29 8.33 -6.82 4.85
CA LYS A 29 9.55 -6.64 4.04
C LYS A 29 9.24 -6.21 2.61
N VAL A 30 8.21 -6.78 1.98
CA VAL A 30 7.74 -6.35 0.65
C VAL A 30 7.33 -4.88 0.67
N GLY A 31 6.59 -4.43 1.69
CA GLY A 31 6.25 -3.02 1.84
C GLY A 31 7.49 -2.12 1.97
N GLY A 32 8.49 -2.54 2.75
CA GLY A 32 9.76 -1.82 2.87
C GLY A 32 10.49 -1.69 1.53
N ILE A 33 10.61 -2.79 0.77
CA ILE A 33 11.25 -2.80 -0.56
C ILE A 33 10.51 -1.88 -1.54
N ILE A 34 9.17 -1.88 -1.53
CA ILE A 34 8.38 -0.94 -2.36
C ILE A 34 8.72 0.51 -2.01
N ALA A 35 8.81 0.84 -0.72
CA ALA A 35 9.15 2.18 -0.27
C ALA A 35 10.60 2.56 -0.63
N ASP A 36 11.55 1.63 -0.52
CA ASP A 36 12.95 1.84 -0.90
C ASP A 36 13.08 2.12 -2.41
N ASN A 37 12.44 1.29 -3.25
CA ASN A 37 12.45 1.48 -4.70
C ASN A 37 11.90 2.85 -5.11
N TRP A 38 10.87 3.34 -4.42
CA TRP A 38 10.40 4.71 -4.63
C TRP A 38 11.41 5.74 -4.12
N ALA A 39 11.87 5.61 -2.89
CA ALA A 39 12.74 6.58 -2.23
C ALA A 39 14.06 6.80 -2.99
N ASP A 40 14.63 5.74 -3.57
CA ASP A 40 15.86 5.81 -4.36
C ASP A 40 15.71 6.68 -5.62
N ASN A 41 14.49 6.78 -6.15
CA ASN A 41 14.19 7.51 -7.39
C ASN A 41 13.46 8.85 -7.16
N ALA A 42 12.89 9.07 -5.96
CA ALA A 42 12.05 10.25 -5.68
C ALA A 42 12.82 11.58 -5.57
N GLY A 43 14.16 11.55 -5.60
CA GLY A 43 14.98 12.75 -5.43
C GLY A 43 14.85 13.38 -4.04
N LYS A 44 15.08 14.69 -3.96
CA LYS A 44 14.92 15.48 -2.73
C LYS A 44 13.46 15.89 -2.56
N ILE A 45 12.91 15.62 -1.37
CA ILE A 45 11.56 16.02 -0.97
C ILE A 45 11.70 17.01 0.18
N SER A 46 11.07 18.17 0.08
CA SER A 46 11.20 19.27 1.03
C SER A 46 9.88 19.63 1.73
N THR A 47 8.74 19.14 1.23
CA THR A 47 7.42 19.43 1.81
C THR A 47 6.50 18.20 1.83
N ASP A 48 5.49 18.24 2.70
CA ASP A 48 4.46 17.20 2.80
C ASP A 48 3.65 17.05 1.50
N ALA A 49 3.44 18.16 0.78
CA ALA A 49 2.76 18.16 -0.51
C ALA A 49 3.62 17.52 -1.62
N GLU A 50 4.93 17.79 -1.63
CA GLU A 50 5.87 17.13 -2.55
C GLU A 50 5.95 15.63 -2.28
N PHE A 51 5.98 15.23 -0.99
CA PHE A 51 5.90 13.83 -0.58
C PHE A 51 4.64 13.16 -1.09
N ALA A 52 3.47 13.74 -0.81
CA ALA A 52 2.18 13.19 -1.20
C ALA A 52 2.11 12.99 -2.72
N LYS A 53 2.48 14.02 -3.49
CA LYS A 53 2.45 13.98 -4.95
C LYS A 53 3.44 12.96 -5.52
N SER A 54 4.68 12.93 -5.02
CA SER A 54 5.70 12.00 -5.51
C SER A 54 5.34 10.54 -5.26
N PHE A 55 4.83 10.25 -4.06
CA PHE A 55 4.46 8.87 -3.72
C PHE A 55 3.14 8.45 -4.39
N GLU A 56 2.18 9.36 -4.56
CA GLU A 56 0.96 9.13 -5.34
C GLU A 56 1.30 8.73 -6.78
N ASP A 57 2.18 9.51 -7.43
CA ASP A 57 2.65 9.26 -8.80
C ASP A 57 3.30 7.89 -8.92
N TYR A 58 4.19 7.53 -7.99
CA TYR A 58 4.81 6.21 -7.96
C TYR A 58 3.79 5.06 -7.81
N LEU A 59 2.88 5.18 -6.84
CA LEU A 59 1.87 4.15 -6.59
C LEU A 59 0.91 3.98 -7.77
N LYS A 60 0.52 5.09 -8.42
CA LYS A 60 -0.46 5.09 -9.50
C LYS A 60 0.15 4.76 -10.86
N ASN A 61 1.23 5.43 -11.23
CA ASN A 61 1.76 5.43 -12.59
C ASN A 61 2.96 4.50 -12.76
N ASN A 62 3.74 4.22 -11.70
CA ASN A 62 4.90 3.31 -11.81
C ASN A 62 4.53 1.88 -11.41
N LEU A 63 3.77 1.71 -10.33
CA LEU A 63 3.33 0.38 -9.89
C LEU A 63 2.06 -0.10 -10.58
N GLU A 64 1.21 0.83 -11.02
CA GLU A 64 -0.04 0.58 -11.75
C GLU A 64 -0.96 -0.49 -11.10
N PHE A 65 -0.86 -0.66 -9.78
CA PHE A 65 -1.61 -1.70 -9.06
C PHE A 65 -3.08 -1.31 -8.82
N ALA A 66 -3.42 -0.02 -9.00
CA ALA A 66 -4.75 0.53 -8.79
C ALA A 66 -5.11 1.53 -9.90
N ARG A 67 -6.41 1.67 -10.17
CA ARG A 67 -6.91 2.63 -11.17
C ARG A 67 -6.83 4.08 -10.69
N ASN A 68 -7.00 4.28 -9.39
CA ASN A 68 -6.89 5.58 -8.76
C ASN A 68 -6.18 5.42 -7.41
N VAL A 69 -5.25 6.33 -7.16
CA VAL A 69 -4.61 6.55 -5.87
C VAL A 69 -4.64 8.05 -5.66
N LYS A 70 -5.12 8.48 -4.49
CA LYS A 70 -5.03 9.85 -4.02
C LYS A 70 -4.33 9.86 -2.67
N ILE A 71 -3.39 10.77 -2.49
CA ILE A 71 -2.67 10.93 -1.24
C ILE A 71 -2.88 12.34 -0.71
N ASP A 72 -3.31 12.42 0.55
CA ASP A 72 -3.34 13.67 1.30
C ASP A 72 -2.35 13.56 2.46
N CYS A 73 -1.47 14.54 2.59
CA CYS A 73 -0.49 14.61 3.67
C CYS A 73 -0.41 16.04 4.20
N ASP A 74 -0.59 16.19 5.50
CA ASP A 74 -0.34 17.42 6.24
C ASP A 74 0.67 17.17 7.37
N LYS A 75 0.85 18.15 8.27
CA LYS A 75 1.83 18.06 9.36
C LYS A 75 1.55 16.93 10.35
N LYS A 76 0.29 16.53 10.52
CA LYS A 76 -0.19 15.57 11.51
C LYS A 76 -0.77 14.31 10.88
N ASN A 77 -1.46 14.43 9.75
CA ASN A 77 -2.20 13.34 9.13
C ASN A 77 -1.63 12.98 7.76
N TYR A 78 -1.77 11.70 7.42
CA TYR A 78 -1.38 11.14 6.14
C TYR A 78 -2.39 10.06 5.74
N SER A 79 -2.97 10.16 4.55
CA SER A 79 -3.98 9.20 4.09
C SER A 79 -3.82 8.83 2.62
N LEU A 80 -4.24 7.61 2.30
CA LEU A 80 -4.28 7.07 0.95
C LEU A 80 -5.70 6.62 0.65
N ASP A 81 -6.31 7.21 -0.38
CA ASP A 81 -7.54 6.72 -0.99
C ASP A 81 -7.20 5.92 -2.25
N ILE A 82 -7.59 4.66 -2.27
CA ILE A 82 -7.23 3.72 -3.35
C ILE A 82 -8.51 3.17 -3.96
N LYS A 83 -8.60 3.15 -5.30
CA LYS A 83 -9.70 2.52 -6.03
C LYS A 83 -9.21 1.62 -7.16
N GLY A 84 -9.86 0.46 -7.29
CA GLY A 84 -9.54 -0.53 -8.30
C GLY A 84 -8.22 -1.27 -8.06
N CYS A 85 -7.83 -1.49 -6.80
CA CYS A 85 -6.62 -2.21 -6.41
C CYS A 85 -6.67 -3.70 -6.79
N ALA A 86 -5.71 -4.15 -7.59
CA ALA A 86 -5.57 -5.54 -8.03
C ALA A 86 -5.28 -6.52 -6.87
N ILE A 87 -4.49 -6.09 -5.87
CA ILE A 87 -4.09 -6.92 -4.71
C ILE A 87 -5.31 -7.29 -3.86
N CYS A 88 -6.28 -6.37 -3.74
CA CYS A 88 -7.48 -6.58 -2.94
C CYS A 88 -8.31 -7.77 -3.39
N HIS A 89 -8.30 -8.10 -4.69
CA HIS A 89 -9.00 -9.27 -5.21
C HIS A 89 -8.37 -10.59 -4.72
N GLY A 90 -7.04 -10.66 -4.59
CA GLY A 90 -6.38 -11.83 -4.00
C GLY A 90 -6.63 -11.92 -2.50
N ASN A 91 -6.59 -10.78 -1.80
CA ASN A 91 -6.93 -10.72 -0.38
C ASN A 91 -8.38 -11.10 -0.08
N GLU A 92 -9.30 -10.91 -1.04
CA GLU A 92 -10.68 -11.35 -0.90
C GLU A 92 -10.82 -12.88 -1.01
N LEU A 93 -10.02 -13.54 -1.84
CA LEU A 93 -9.96 -15.00 -1.87
C LEU A 93 -9.47 -15.57 -0.54
N LEU A 94 -8.39 -14.99 0.01
CA LEU A 94 -7.86 -15.38 1.32
C LEU A 94 -8.92 -15.28 2.43
N ARG A 95 -9.68 -14.18 2.48
CA ARG A 95 -10.74 -14.00 3.50
C ARG A 95 -11.86 -15.03 3.38
N LYS A 96 -12.28 -15.36 2.16
CA LYS A 96 -13.31 -16.39 1.91
C LYS A 96 -12.89 -17.77 2.41
N GLU A 97 -11.58 -18.00 2.52
CA GLU A 97 -10.98 -19.23 3.04
C GLU A 97 -10.59 -19.13 4.53
N GLY A 98 -10.98 -18.06 5.23
CA GLY A 98 -10.68 -17.86 6.65
C GLY A 98 -9.24 -17.43 6.93
N MET A 99 -8.46 -17.06 5.92
CA MET A 99 -7.08 -16.62 6.08
C MET A 99 -6.95 -15.10 6.23
N ALA A 100 -5.90 -14.66 6.92
CA ALA A 100 -5.58 -13.26 7.06
C ALA A 100 -5.15 -12.64 5.71
N ALA A 101 -5.71 -11.47 5.39
CA ALA A 101 -5.27 -10.69 4.25
C ALA A 101 -3.92 -10.02 4.51
N ALA A 102 -3.10 -9.89 3.46
CA ALA A 102 -1.77 -9.28 3.51
C ALA A 102 -1.70 -8.16 2.47
N CYS A 103 -1.89 -6.91 2.90
CA CYS A 103 -1.73 -5.74 2.03
C CYS A 103 -0.32 -5.16 2.23
N PRO A 104 0.54 -5.15 1.21
CA PRO A 104 1.88 -4.57 1.34
C PRO A 104 1.85 -3.04 1.35
N ILE A 105 0.81 -2.41 0.77
CA ILE A 105 0.70 -0.95 0.63
C ILE A 105 0.63 -0.23 1.97
N VAL A 106 0.02 -0.85 2.98
CA VAL A 106 -0.01 -0.28 4.34
C VAL A 106 1.41 -0.11 4.87
N GLN A 107 2.27 -1.10 4.67
CA GLN A 107 3.66 -1.05 5.14
C GLN A 107 4.50 -0.13 4.26
N ALA A 108 4.31 -0.18 2.94
CA ALA A 108 4.99 0.74 2.02
C ALA A 108 4.74 2.21 2.38
N ALA A 109 3.49 2.59 2.67
CA ALA A 109 3.15 3.94 3.09
C ALA A 109 3.86 4.36 4.39
N LYS A 110 3.96 3.46 5.38
CA LYS A 110 4.70 3.74 6.61
C LYS A 110 6.18 3.99 6.36
N TYR A 111 6.81 3.09 5.61
CA TYR A 111 8.24 3.20 5.32
C TYR A 111 8.54 4.40 4.43
N ALA A 112 7.67 4.75 3.49
CA ALA A 112 7.82 5.93 2.65
C ALA A 112 7.91 7.21 3.48
N ALA A 113 7.01 7.38 4.46
CA ALA A 113 7.04 8.50 5.40
C ALA A 113 8.37 8.58 6.15
N VAL A 114 8.83 7.47 6.74
CA VAL A 114 10.11 7.42 7.46
C VAL A 114 11.28 7.80 6.54
N LYS A 115 11.30 7.28 5.30
CA LYS A 115 12.43 7.42 4.37
C LYS A 115 12.60 8.83 3.82
N LYS A 116 11.51 9.55 3.56
CA LYS A 116 11.57 10.88 2.90
C LYS A 116 11.14 12.04 3.77
N LEU A 117 10.38 11.78 4.83
CA LEU A 117 9.97 12.80 5.79
C LEU A 117 10.70 12.66 7.13
N GLY A 118 11.35 11.53 7.41
CA GLY A 118 12.00 11.28 8.69
C GLY A 118 11.02 11.13 9.85
N ARG A 119 9.73 10.94 9.58
CA ARG A 119 8.66 10.87 10.57
C ARG A 119 8.09 9.46 10.64
N ASN A 120 7.96 8.93 11.85
CA ASN A 120 7.22 7.70 12.08
C ASN A 120 5.71 7.95 11.97
N VAL A 121 4.96 6.89 11.66
CA VAL A 121 3.50 6.96 11.53
C VAL A 121 2.79 5.77 12.17
N ILE A 122 1.67 6.07 12.82
CA ILE A 122 0.76 5.08 13.39
C ILE A 122 -0.40 4.87 12.42
N THR A 123 -0.79 3.61 12.18
CA THR A 123 -2.02 3.32 11.41
C THR A 123 -3.22 3.57 12.29
N LYS A 124 -4.06 4.53 11.93
CA LYS A 124 -5.33 4.83 12.62
C LYS A 124 -6.46 3.94 12.16
N GLY A 125 -6.44 3.50 10.91
CA GLY A 125 -7.44 2.57 10.39
C GLY A 125 -7.32 2.29 8.89
N VAL A 126 -8.06 1.27 8.46
CA VAL A 126 -8.27 0.94 7.04
C VAL A 126 -9.77 0.78 6.83
N GLU A 127 -10.40 1.79 6.23
CA GLU A 127 -11.81 1.79 5.87
C GLU A 127 -12.00 1.09 4.52
N LYS A 128 -13.02 0.23 4.42
CA LYS A 128 -13.38 -0.50 3.19
C LYS A 128 -14.86 -0.28 2.91
N PRO A 129 -15.24 0.44 1.84
CA PRO A 129 -16.63 0.83 1.59
C PRO A 129 -17.52 -0.32 1.04
N GLY A 130 -16.98 -1.53 0.89
CA GLY A 130 -17.70 -2.72 0.41
C GLY A 130 -17.39 -3.11 -1.04
N VAL A 131 -16.89 -2.19 -1.86
CA VAL A 131 -16.39 -2.51 -3.21
C VAL A 131 -14.98 -3.09 -3.11
N VAL A 132 -14.78 -4.31 -3.64
CA VAL A 132 -13.45 -4.94 -3.68
C VAL A 132 -12.51 -4.09 -4.54
N GLY A 133 -11.35 -3.76 -3.98
CA GLY A 133 -10.38 -2.88 -4.62
C GLY A 133 -10.44 -1.43 -4.16
N GLU A 134 -11.38 -1.08 -3.28
CA GLU A 134 -11.47 0.25 -2.69
C GLU A 134 -11.11 0.24 -1.20
N CYS A 135 -10.27 1.18 -0.77
CA CYS A 135 -9.99 1.43 0.64
C CYS A 135 -9.45 2.83 0.90
N THR A 136 -9.67 3.32 2.12
CA THR A 136 -9.00 4.51 2.66
C THR A 136 -8.12 4.07 3.82
N ILE A 137 -6.82 4.33 3.71
CA ILE A 137 -5.83 4.03 4.76
C ILE A 137 -5.49 5.34 5.46
N ARG A 138 -5.66 5.40 6.78
CA ARG A 138 -5.37 6.61 7.57
C ARG A 138 -4.18 6.38 8.50
N PHE A 139 -3.29 7.35 8.52
CA PHE A 139 -2.12 7.41 9.38
C PHE A 139 -2.08 8.75 10.12
N GLU A 140 -1.42 8.73 11.28
CA GLU A 140 -1.07 9.90 12.07
C GLU A 140 0.45 9.87 12.29
N PHE A 141 1.13 10.99 12.10
CA PHE A 141 2.55 11.11 12.43
C PHE A 141 2.75 11.05 13.94
N GLU A 142 3.80 10.35 14.37
CA GLU A 142 4.24 10.39 15.76
C GLU A 142 4.90 11.75 16.04
N ASP A 143 4.65 12.29 17.24
CA ASP A 143 5.26 13.54 17.73
C ASP A 143 6.78 13.40 17.92
#